data_AF-A0A150N2A2-F1
#
_entry.id   AF-A0A150N2A2-F1
#
_cell.length_a   1.000
_cell.length_b   1.000
_cell.length_c   1.000
_cell.angle_alpha   90.00
_cell.angle_beta   90.00
_cell.angle_gamma   90.00
#
_symmetry.space_group_name_H-M   'P 1'
#
loop_
_entity.id
_entity.type
_entity.pdbx_description
1 polymer ?
#
loop_
_entity_poly.entity_id
_entity_poly.type
_entity_poly.pdbx_seq_one_letter_code
_entity_poly.pdbx_strand_id
1 'polypeptide(L)'
;MNIQQHLTKNSLTWKEIELDLFRALQNAFAELFTALLEDIDRQLAETRDKRRYYLKDKRRTTIQTLFGEVTFERNYYDLTVSSAARYASSKCGQPDKIKYWK
;
A
#
# COMPACT_ATOMS: atom_id res chain seq x y z
N MET A 1 1.17 20.29 14.48
CA MET A 1 0.10 20.70 15.43
C MET A 1 0.75 21.02 16.77
N ASN A 2 0.56 22.22 17.33
CA ASN A 2 1.32 22.70 18.49
C ASN A 2 0.59 22.38 19.81
N ILE A 3 0.94 21.24 20.41
CA ILE A 3 0.28 20.65 21.59
C ILE A 3 0.37 21.59 22.82
N GLN A 4 1.35 22.50 22.83
CA GLN A 4 1.61 23.43 23.93
C GLN A 4 0.46 24.42 24.20
N GLN A 5 -0.32 24.79 23.18
CA GLN A 5 -1.33 25.87 23.30
C GLN A 5 -2.62 25.43 24.01
N HIS A 6 -2.83 24.13 24.16
CA HIS A 6 -4.06 23.55 24.69
C HIS A 6 -4.04 23.37 26.21
N LEU A 7 -2.87 23.27 26.84
CA LEU A 7 -2.72 23.03 28.28
C LEU A 7 -3.15 24.21 29.18
N THR A 8 -3.33 25.41 28.61
CA THR A 8 -3.62 26.65 29.36
C THR A 8 -5.11 26.94 29.55
N LYS A 9 -6.03 26.17 28.96
CA LYS A 9 -7.47 26.32 29.21
C LYS A 9 -7.98 25.15 30.04
N ASN A 10 -8.51 25.46 31.22
CA ASN A 10 -9.23 24.55 32.10
C ASN A 10 -10.38 23.84 31.34
N SER A 11 -10.08 22.69 30.74
CA SER A 11 -10.85 21.43 30.76
C SER A 11 -10.51 20.55 29.54
N LEU A 12 -9.23 20.24 29.31
CA LEU A 12 -8.91 19.07 28.46
C LEU A 12 -9.08 17.82 29.30
N THR A 13 -10.07 17.03 28.94
CA THR A 13 -10.26 15.72 29.55
C THR A 13 -9.17 14.77 29.05
N TRP A 14 -8.77 13.82 29.88
CA TRP A 14 -7.78 12.78 29.51
C TRP A 14 -8.13 12.08 28.20
N LYS A 15 -9.44 11.89 27.94
CA LYS A 15 -9.97 11.30 26.71
C LYS A 15 -9.66 12.11 25.46
N GLU A 16 -9.72 13.44 25.54
CA GLU A 16 -9.43 14.30 24.39
C GLU A 16 -7.94 14.29 24.06
N ILE A 17 -7.09 14.29 25.08
CA ILE A 17 -5.63 14.18 24.91
C ILE A 17 -5.28 12.83 24.26
N GLU A 18 -5.86 11.73 24.74
CA GLU A 18 -5.66 10.39 24.18
C GLU A 18 -6.15 10.30 22.72
N LEU A 19 -7.32 10.86 22.42
CA LEU A 19 -7.87 10.87 21.07
C LEU A 19 -7.01 11.68 20.10
N ASP A 20 -6.51 12.84 20.52
CA ASP A 20 -5.64 13.68 19.68
C ASP A 20 -4.28 13.04 19.46
N LEU A 21 -3.72 12.38 20.48
CA LEU A 21 -2.48 11.62 20.33
C LEU A 21 -2.67 10.43 19.37
N PHE A 22 -3.80 9.72 19.49
CA PHE A 22 -4.12 8.61 18.59
C PHE A 22 -4.26 9.07 17.15
N ARG A 23 -4.95 10.19 16.89
CA ARG A 23 -5.06 10.79 15.56
C ARG A 23 -3.71 11.21 14.99
N ALA A 24 -2.85 11.81 15.82
CA ALA A 24 -1.50 12.17 15.40
C ALA A 24 -0.69 10.91 15.00
N LEU A 25 -0.83 9.82 15.76
CA LEU A 25 -0.20 8.54 15.46
C LEU A 25 -0.74 7.91 14.17
N GLN A 26 -2.06 7.93 13.95
CA GLN A 26 -2.68 7.44 12.72
C GLN A 26 -2.14 8.17 11.49
N ASN A 27 -2.03 9.50 11.55
CA ASN A 27 -1.49 10.31 10.45
C ASN A 27 -0.02 9.97 10.17
N ALA A 28 0.82 9.93 11.22
CA ALA A 28 2.23 9.59 11.08
C ALA A 28 2.43 8.15 10.53
N PHE A 29 1.60 7.21 10.97
CA PHE A 29 1.60 5.83 10.47
C PHE A 29 1.23 5.79 8.98
N ALA A 30 0.15 6.47 8.58
CA ALA A 30 -0.31 6.48 7.20
C ALA A 30 0.75 7.06 6.25
N GLU A 31 1.40 8.16 6.63
CA GLU A 31 2.48 8.77 5.86
C GLU A 31 3.68 7.82 5.70
N LEU A 32 4.18 7.28 6.81
CA LEU A 32 5.34 6.40 6.80
C LEU A 32 5.06 5.09 6.03
N PHE A 33 3.87 4.52 6.22
CA PHE A 33 3.49 3.27 5.57
C PHE A 33 3.29 3.46 4.06
N THR A 34 2.70 4.59 3.64
CA THR A 34 2.60 4.96 2.22
C THR A 34 3.99 5.08 1.59
N ALA A 35 4.90 5.83 2.21
CA ALA A 35 6.26 6.00 1.72
C ALA A 35 7.02 4.67 1.59
N LEU A 36 6.87 3.79 2.58
CA LEU A 36 7.47 2.45 2.55
C LEU A 36 6.94 1.61 1.38
N LEU A 37 5.62 1.60 1.16
CA LEU A 37 5.00 0.83 0.09
C LEU A 37 5.41 1.34 -1.30
N GLU A 38 5.52 2.66 -1.46
CA GLU A 38 6.01 3.26 -2.71
C GLU A 38 7.49 2.97 -2.95
N ASP A 39 8.31 2.93 -1.90
CA ASP A 39 9.73 2.57 -2.03
C ASP A 39 9.89 1.10 -2.44
N ILE A 40 9.11 0.20 -1.85
CA ILE A 40 9.06 -1.21 -2.25
C ILE A 40 8.63 -1.32 -3.72
N ASP A 41 7.60 -0.57 -4.15
CA ASP A 41 7.15 -0.58 -5.54
C ASP A 41 8.23 -0.06 -6.51
N ARG A 42 9.00 0.96 -6.11
CA ARG A 42 10.16 1.45 -6.85
C ARG A 42 11.26 0.40 -6.97
N GLN A 43 11.64 -0.23 -5.86
CA GLN A 43 12.66 -1.29 -5.86
C GLN A 43 12.22 -2.47 -6.75
N LEU A 44 10.94 -2.85 -6.71
CA LEU A 44 10.39 -3.87 -7.62
C LEU A 44 10.47 -3.43 -9.09
N ALA A 45 10.18 -2.16 -9.39
CA ALA A 45 10.29 -1.63 -10.74
C ALA A 45 11.73 -1.63 -11.29
N GLU A 46 12.72 -1.39 -10.42
CA GLU A 46 14.13 -1.36 -10.77
C GLU A 46 14.73 -2.76 -10.94
N THR A 47 14.40 -3.67 -10.02
CA THR A 47 14.96 -5.03 -9.98
C THR A 47 14.27 -6.02 -10.92
N ARG A 48 13.10 -5.69 -11.48
CA ARG A 48 12.37 -6.62 -12.34
C ARG A 48 13.10 -6.97 -13.63
N ASP A 49 12.87 -8.20 -14.11
CA ASP A 49 13.23 -8.58 -15.47
C ASP A 49 12.29 -7.91 -16.49
N LYS A 50 12.78 -6.81 -17.08
CA LYS A 50 12.04 -6.00 -18.07
C LYS A 50 11.70 -6.76 -19.35
N ARG A 51 12.38 -7.86 -19.66
CA ARG A 51 12.08 -8.70 -20.85
C ARG A 51 10.83 -9.54 -20.64
N ARG A 52 10.57 -9.90 -19.38
CA ARG A 52 9.45 -10.76 -18.99
C ARG A 52 8.24 -9.96 -18.51
N TYR A 53 8.48 -8.90 -17.75
CA TYR A 53 7.46 -8.10 -17.08
C TYR A 53 7.43 -6.67 -17.63
N TYR A 54 6.43 -6.39 -18.47
CA TYR A 54 6.19 -5.03 -18.96
C TYR A 54 5.25 -4.28 -18.02
N LEU A 55 5.51 -2.99 -17.84
CA LEU A 55 4.62 -2.12 -17.06
C LEU A 55 3.31 -1.98 -17.84
N LYS A 56 2.22 -2.48 -17.25
CA LYS A 56 0.88 -2.38 -17.83
C LYS A 56 0.27 -1.03 -17.49
N ASP A 57 0.23 -0.71 -16.21
CA ASP A 57 -0.50 0.44 -15.69
C ASP A 57 -0.07 0.74 -14.26
N LYS A 58 -0.33 1.97 -13.79
CA LYS A 58 -0.16 2.37 -12.39
C LYS A 58 -1.53 2.62 -11.78
N ARG A 59 -1.84 1.92 -10.69
CA ARG A 59 -3.18 1.97 -10.09
C ARG A 59 -3.11 2.40 -8.64
N ARG A 60 -4.05 3.26 -8.28
CA ARG A 60 -4.30 3.65 -6.88
C ARG A 60 -5.01 2.50 -6.17
N THR A 61 -4.45 2.07 -5.05
CA THR A 61 -4.99 0.98 -4.21
C THR A 61 -5.12 1.49 -2.78
N THR A 62 -6.26 1.17 -2.16
CA THR A 62 -6.55 1.49 -0.76
C THR A 62 -6.56 0.19 0.05
N ILE A 63 -5.82 0.16 1.15
CA ILE A 63 -5.77 -0.99 2.07
C ILE A 63 -6.30 -0.53 3.42
N GLN A 64 -7.14 -1.37 4.04
CA GLN A 64 -7.59 -1.18 5.40
C GLN A 64 -6.52 -1.68 6.38
N THR A 65 -6.04 -0.80 7.25
CA THR A 65 -5.09 -1.12 8.31
C THR A 65 -5.73 -0.91 9.68
N LEU A 66 -5.09 -1.40 10.74
CA LEU A 66 -5.54 -1.17 12.12
C LEU A 66 -5.64 0.33 12.47
N PHE A 67 -4.82 1.16 11.83
CA PHE A 67 -4.78 2.60 12.06
C PHE A 67 -5.67 3.40 11.10
N GLY A 68 -6.37 2.73 10.19
CA GLY A 68 -7.25 3.36 9.21
C GLY A 68 -6.90 2.98 7.77
N GLU A 69 -7.52 3.66 6.82
CA GLU A 69 -7.30 3.41 5.40
C GLU A 69 -6.05 4.12 4.91
N VAL A 70 -5.18 3.37 4.23
CA VAL A 70 -3.98 3.90 3.60
C VAL A 70 -4.12 3.71 2.10
N THR A 71 -3.92 4.79 1.35
CA THR A 71 -4.03 4.79 -0.10
C THR A 71 -2.70 5.14 -0.74
N PHE A 72 -2.24 4.31 -1.66
CA PHE A 72 -0.97 4.47 -2.36
C PHE A 72 -1.10 4.05 -3.82
N GLU A 73 -0.10 4.37 -4.64
CA GLU A 73 -0.05 3.95 -6.03
C GLU A 73 0.93 2.80 -6.22
N ARG A 74 0.54 1.81 -7.03
CA ARG A 74 1.37 0.62 -7.31
C ARG A 74 1.42 0.34 -8.81
N ASN A 75 2.58 -0.11 -9.27
CA ASN A 75 2.77 -0.57 -10.63
C ASN A 75 2.23 -2.00 -10.85
N TYR A 76 1.47 -2.20 -11.92
CA TYR A 76 0.97 -3.51 -12.36
C TYR A 76 1.75 -3.98 -13.59
N TYR A 77 2.13 -5.26 -13.58
CA TYR A 77 2.93 -5.87 -14.63
C TYR A 77 2.19 -7.02 -15.29
N ASP A 78 2.30 -7.09 -16.61
CA ASP A 78 1.83 -8.22 -17.41
C ASP A 78 3.03 -9.02 -17.94
N LEU A 79 2.80 -10.31 -18.20
CA LEU A 79 3.78 -11.19 -18.81
C LEU A 79 3.81 -11.02 -20.32
N THR A 80 4.99 -10.98 -20.92
CA THR A 80 5.13 -11.03 -22.39
C THR A 80 4.59 -12.36 -22.94
N VAL A 81 3.90 -12.30 -24.08
CA VAL A 81 3.15 -13.42 -24.68
C VAL A 81 4.00 -14.70 -24.85
N SER A 82 5.30 -14.55 -25.16
CA SER A 82 6.24 -15.68 -25.31
C SER A 82 6.63 -16.36 -23.98
N SER A 83 6.50 -15.66 -22.86
CA SER A 83 6.68 -16.22 -21.50
C SER A 83 5.36 -16.68 -20.90
N ALA A 84 4.24 -16.04 -21.26
CA ALA A 84 2.89 -16.45 -20.89
C ALA A 84 2.54 -17.83 -21.48
N ALA A 85 2.89 -18.10 -22.75
CA ALA A 85 2.70 -19.41 -23.38
C ALA A 85 3.54 -20.52 -22.70
N ARG A 86 4.80 -20.22 -22.32
CA ARG A 86 5.66 -21.15 -21.55
C ARG A 86 5.14 -21.40 -20.14
N TYR A 87 4.65 -20.36 -19.46
CA TYR A 87 4.07 -20.49 -18.12
C TYR A 87 2.74 -21.26 -18.14
N ALA A 88 1.87 -20.99 -19.12
CA ALA A 88 0.63 -21.72 -19.33
C ALA A 88 0.88 -23.20 -19.64
N SER A 89 1.87 -23.52 -20.49
CA SER A 89 2.29 -24.90 -20.75
C SER A 89 2.81 -25.61 -19.50
N SER A 90 3.55 -24.92 -18.63
CA SER A 90 4.04 -25.49 -17.35
C SER A 90 2.95 -25.71 -16.29
N LYS A 91 1.78 -25.06 -16.45
CA LYS A 91 0.64 -25.08 -15.52
C LYS A 91 -0.59 -25.78 -16.09
N CYS A 92 -0.49 -26.44 -17.26
CA CYS A 92 -1.53 -27.35 -17.75
C CYS A 92 -1.59 -28.60 -16.86
N GLY A 93 -2.21 -28.41 -15.71
CA GLY A 93 -2.33 -29.40 -14.64
C GLY A 93 -3.05 -28.90 -13.39
N GLN A 94 -3.72 -27.74 -13.39
CA GLN A 94 -4.94 -27.49 -12.57
C GLN A 94 -5.46 -26.06 -12.82
N PRO A 95 -6.78 -25.86 -13.03
CA PRO A 95 -7.37 -24.55 -13.18
C PRO A 95 -7.58 -23.92 -11.79
N ASP A 96 -6.51 -23.46 -11.16
CA ASP A 96 -6.64 -22.64 -9.96
C ASP A 96 -7.08 -21.25 -10.37
N LYS A 97 -8.38 -21.02 -10.13
CA LYS A 97 -9.08 -19.75 -10.24
C LYS A 97 -8.24 -18.67 -9.56
N ILE A 98 -7.54 -17.87 -10.36
CA ILE A 98 -7.02 -16.57 -9.91
C ILE A 98 -8.25 -15.70 -9.66
N LYS A 99 -8.81 -15.83 -8.44
CA LYS A 99 -9.73 -14.85 -7.88
C LYS A 99 -8.94 -13.56 -7.75
N TYR A 100 -9.10 -12.69 -8.74
CA TYR A 100 -8.86 -11.27 -8.55
C TYR A 100 -9.69 -10.86 -7.34
N TRP A 101 -9.01 -10.50 -6.26
CA TRP A 101 -9.62 -10.13 -4.99
C TRP A 101 -10.65 -9.03 -5.22
N LYS A 102 -11.91 -9.36 -4.93
CA LYS A 102 -13.01 -8.42 -4.66
C LYS A 102 -12.97 -8.07 -3.18
#